data_AF-K6ZWU9-F1
#
_entry.id   AF-K6ZWU9-F1
#
_cell.length_a   1.000
_cell.length_b   1.000
_cell.length_c   1.000
_cell.angle_alpha   90.00
_cell.angle_beta   90.00
_cell.angle_gamma   90.00
#
_symmetry.space_group_name_H-M   'P 1'
#
loop_
_entity.id
_entity.type
_entity.pdbx_description
1 polymer ?
#
loop_
_entity_poly.entity_id
_entity_poly.type
_entity_poly.pdbx_seq_one_letter_code
_entity_poly.pdbx_strand_id
1 'polypeptide(L)'
;MTAKNEPITVIVSRRVKPDKVEEFESLSSEMTERASQFAGYMGTTLFKPSSSNDPEYRVMFKFKDIDSLKVWEASSQRSDVLEKIEGLLISTSEREQVSGLITWFTLPSANPLTPPPRYKMTLISWLALYPAVTFIFWLLGTWLAEFPLILRTFLVTALVIVLMTYVLMPFMTKTFSFWLYPKPKHKGDN
;
A
#
# COMPACT_ATOMS: atom_id res chain seq x y z
N MET A 1 -18.85 -16.63 -15.48
CA MET A 1 -17.56 -16.41 -14.78
C MET A 1 -17.10 -15.00 -15.13
N THR A 2 -17.54 -13.99 -14.37
CA THR A 2 -17.25 -12.58 -14.66
C THR A 2 -16.03 -12.19 -13.83
N ALA A 3 -14.91 -11.92 -14.49
CA ALA A 3 -13.72 -11.39 -13.83
C ALA A 3 -14.10 -10.10 -13.09
N LYS A 4 -13.74 -10.04 -11.80
CA LYS A 4 -14.08 -8.94 -10.89
C LYS A 4 -13.46 -7.62 -11.40
N ASN A 5 -14.31 -6.63 -11.66
CA ASN A 5 -13.98 -5.21 -11.89
C ASN A 5 -13.45 -4.54 -10.60
N GLU A 6 -12.43 -5.11 -9.97
CA GLU A 6 -11.82 -4.54 -8.77
C GLU A 6 -10.62 -3.66 -9.16
N PRO A 7 -10.57 -2.40 -8.68
CA PRO A 7 -9.44 -1.52 -8.91
C PRO A 7 -8.14 -2.14 -8.42
N ILE A 8 -7.11 -2.06 -9.26
CA ILE A 8 -5.78 -2.57 -8.97
C ILE A 8 -4.78 -1.42 -8.89
N THR A 9 -3.88 -1.50 -7.91
CA THR A 9 -2.80 -0.53 -7.73
C THR A 9 -1.46 -1.25 -7.88
N VAL A 10 -0.58 -0.70 -8.70
CA VAL A 10 0.78 -1.22 -8.90
C VAL A 10 1.75 -0.17 -8.39
N ILE A 11 2.66 -0.58 -7.51
CA ILE A 11 3.71 0.27 -6.97
C ILE A 11 5.04 -0.23 -7.54
N VAL A 12 5.81 0.69 -8.11
CA VAL A 12 7.13 0.39 -8.68
C VAL A 12 8.17 1.21 -7.93
N SER A 13 9.10 0.52 -7.28
CA SER A 13 10.24 1.08 -6.56
C SER A 13 11.46 1.13 -7.46
N ARG A 14 12.09 2.31 -7.55
CA ARG A 14 13.22 2.57 -8.46
C ARG A 14 14.28 3.40 -7.75
N ARG A 15 15.50 2.89 -7.66
CA ARG A 15 16.66 3.64 -7.16
C ARG A 15 17.37 4.29 -8.34
N VAL A 16 17.35 5.61 -8.40
CA VAL A 16 17.84 6.39 -9.55
C VAL A 16 19.24 6.89 -9.26
N LYS A 17 20.12 6.89 -10.27
CA LYS A 17 21.47 7.47 -10.13
C LYS A 17 21.36 8.98 -9.85
N PRO A 18 22.13 9.55 -8.91
CA PRO A 18 21.98 10.96 -8.51
C PRO A 18 22.12 11.97 -9.66
N ASP A 19 22.97 11.67 -10.64
CA ASP A 19 23.23 12.47 -11.84
C ASP A 19 22.13 12.35 -12.91
N LYS A 20 21.18 11.41 -12.74
CA LYS A 20 20.13 11.09 -13.71
C LYS A 20 18.71 11.39 -13.23
N VAL A 21 18.58 12.14 -12.12
CA VAL A 21 17.29 12.45 -11.51
C VAL A 21 16.37 13.24 -12.44
N GLU A 22 16.86 14.31 -13.07
CA GLU A 22 16.04 15.14 -13.96
C GLU A 22 15.53 14.34 -15.19
N GLU A 23 16.41 13.52 -15.76
CA GLU A 23 16.09 12.64 -16.89
C GLU A 23 15.03 11.61 -16.48
N PHE A 24 15.13 11.05 -15.27
CA PHE A 24 14.14 10.13 -14.73
C PHE A 24 12.78 10.79 -14.47
N GLU A 25 12.74 12.01 -13.92
CA GLU A 25 11.49 12.74 -13.68
C GLU A 25 10.78 13.09 -15.00
N SER A 26 11.54 13.44 -16.03
CA SER A 26 11.02 13.68 -17.38
C SER A 26 10.42 12.41 -17.99
N LEU A 27 11.17 11.30 -18.00
CA LEU A 27 10.69 10.01 -18.52
C LEU A 27 9.51 9.45 -17.70
N SER A 28 9.47 9.70 -16.40
CA SER A 28 8.34 9.29 -15.54
C SER A 28 7.08 10.09 -15.85
N SER A 29 7.23 11.37 -16.21
CA SER A 29 6.12 12.21 -16.67
C SER A 29 5.61 11.72 -18.03
N GLU A 30 6.51 11.41 -18.96
CA GLU A 30 6.18 10.82 -20.27
C GLU A 30 5.45 9.46 -20.10
N MET A 31 5.95 8.59 -19.22
CA MET A 31 5.30 7.31 -18.91
C MET A 31 3.89 7.50 -18.35
N THR A 32 3.69 8.53 -17.53
CA THR A 32 2.39 8.86 -16.95
C THR A 32 1.42 9.39 -18.00
N GLU A 33 1.89 10.28 -18.89
CA GLU A 33 1.10 10.80 -20.00
C GLU A 33 0.65 9.66 -20.94
N ARG A 34 1.57 8.78 -21.34
CA ARG A 34 1.25 7.59 -22.14
C ARG A 34 0.24 6.68 -21.44
N ALA A 35 0.44 6.39 -20.16
CA ALA A 35 -0.49 5.58 -19.38
C ALA A 35 -1.89 6.21 -19.29
N SER A 36 -1.99 7.53 -19.27
CA SER A 36 -3.28 8.25 -19.18
C SER A 36 -4.18 8.06 -20.40
N GLN A 37 -3.61 7.67 -21.54
CA GLN A 37 -4.35 7.42 -22.77
C GLN A 37 -5.02 6.03 -22.80
N PHE A 38 -4.68 5.14 -21.85
CA PHE A 38 -5.22 3.79 -21.81
C PHE A 38 -6.58 3.72 -21.13
N ALA A 39 -7.48 2.94 -21.70
CA ALA A 39 -8.78 2.68 -21.11
C ALA A 39 -8.63 2.04 -19.73
N GLY A 40 -9.28 2.61 -18.73
CA GLY A 40 -9.23 2.11 -17.37
C GLY A 40 -8.11 2.66 -16.50
N TYR A 41 -7.30 3.59 -17.01
CA TYR A 41 -6.40 4.39 -16.18
C TYR A 41 -7.18 5.24 -15.18
N MET A 42 -6.76 5.22 -13.91
CA MET A 42 -7.39 5.99 -12.83
C MET A 42 -6.46 7.04 -12.21
N GLY A 43 -5.18 7.05 -12.58
CA GLY A 43 -4.19 8.01 -12.05
C GLY A 43 -2.83 7.38 -11.77
N THR A 44 -1.83 8.26 -11.67
CA THR A 44 -0.46 7.94 -11.28
C THR A 44 -0.03 8.91 -10.19
N THR A 45 0.64 8.40 -9.16
CA THR A 45 1.27 9.24 -8.13
C THR A 45 2.76 8.91 -8.07
N LEU A 46 3.60 9.92 -8.27
CA LEU A 46 5.04 9.83 -8.10
C LEU A 46 5.42 10.33 -6.70
N PHE A 47 6.09 9.48 -5.93
CA PHE A 47 6.65 9.83 -4.62
C PHE A 47 8.15 10.08 -4.79
N LYS A 48 8.57 11.30 -4.49
CA LYS A 48 9.98 11.70 -4.48
C LYS A 48 10.71 11.11 -3.26
N PRO A 49 12.03 10.89 -3.35
CA PRO A 49 12.86 10.46 -2.24
C PRO A 49 12.69 11.39 -1.03
N SER A 50 12.58 10.81 0.17
CA SER A 50 12.46 11.60 1.41
C SER A 50 13.81 12.12 1.92
N SER A 51 14.93 11.60 1.42
CA SER A 51 16.27 12.09 1.76
C SER A 51 17.27 11.81 0.63
N SER A 52 18.34 12.59 0.58
CA SER A 52 19.48 12.35 -0.33
C SER A 52 20.19 11.01 -0.09
N ASN A 53 20.03 10.42 1.09
CA ASN A 53 20.68 9.17 1.49
C ASN A 53 19.92 7.90 1.03
N ASP A 54 18.69 8.05 0.55
CA ASP A 54 17.86 6.97 0.02
C ASP A 54 17.20 7.44 -1.28
N PRO A 55 17.89 7.35 -2.45
CA PRO A 55 17.43 7.87 -3.73
C PRO A 55 16.34 6.99 -4.38
N GLU A 56 15.41 6.49 -3.57
CA GLU A 56 14.33 5.61 -4.01
C GLU A 56 13.10 6.43 -4.40
N TYR A 57 12.78 6.41 -5.69
CA TYR A 57 11.52 6.89 -6.24
C TYR A 57 10.50 5.76 -6.24
N ARG A 58 9.25 6.10 -5.91
CA ARG A 58 8.12 5.15 -6.00
C ARG A 58 7.05 5.70 -6.90
N VAL A 59 6.62 4.90 -7.86
CA VAL A 59 5.56 5.25 -8.82
C VAL A 59 4.36 4.34 -8.59
N MET A 60 3.22 4.93 -8.26
CA MET A 60 1.97 4.22 -8.07
C MET A 60 1.06 4.42 -9.27
N PHE A 61 0.75 3.36 -10.00
CA PHE A 61 -0.25 3.36 -11.08
C PHE A 61 -1.55 2.72 -10.60
N LYS A 62 -2.68 3.35 -10.88
CA LYS A 62 -4.00 2.84 -10.53
C LYS A 62 -4.82 2.56 -11.79
N PHE A 63 -5.41 1.37 -11.86
CA PHE A 63 -6.29 0.96 -12.96
C PHE A 63 -7.61 0.41 -12.43
N LYS A 64 -8.66 0.47 -13.26
CA LYS A 64 -10.02 0.03 -12.92
C LYS A 64 -10.12 -1.49 -12.69
N ASP A 65 -9.28 -2.27 -13.38
CA ASP A 65 -9.24 -3.72 -13.34
C ASP A 65 -7.88 -4.25 -13.82
N ILE A 66 -7.64 -5.54 -13.60
CA ILE A 66 -6.38 -6.20 -13.94
C ILE A 66 -6.16 -6.33 -15.46
N ASP A 67 -7.23 -6.38 -16.25
CA ASP A 67 -7.14 -6.54 -17.70
C ASP A 67 -6.65 -5.24 -18.35
N SER A 68 -7.16 -4.10 -17.88
CA SER A 68 -6.71 -2.75 -18.25
C SER A 68 -5.24 -2.56 -17.91
N LEU A 69 -4.81 -3.03 -16.74
CA LEU A 69 -3.40 -3.04 -16.36
C LEU A 69 -2.58 -3.87 -17.36
N LYS A 70 -2.98 -5.12 -17.65
CA LYS A 70 -2.26 -6.01 -18.57
C LYS A 70 -2.11 -5.41 -19.97
N VAL A 71 -3.15 -4.74 -20.49
CA VAL A 71 -3.10 -4.04 -21.78
C VAL A 71 -2.03 -2.95 -21.77
N TRP A 72 -1.97 -2.15 -20.71
CA TRP A 72 -0.89 -1.17 -20.54
C TRP A 72 0.48 -1.83 -20.43
N GLU A 73 0.62 -2.90 -19.64
CA GLU A 73 1.91 -3.59 -19.44
C GLU A 73 2.46 -4.21 -20.72
N ALA A 74 1.58 -4.73 -21.58
CA ALA A 74 1.95 -5.33 -22.86
C ALA A 74 2.20 -4.31 -23.97
N SER A 75 1.96 -3.02 -23.72
CA SER A 75 2.09 -1.97 -24.74
C SER A 75 3.55 -1.66 -25.06
N SER A 76 3.85 -1.46 -26.35
CA SER A 76 5.15 -0.93 -26.79
C SER A 76 5.44 0.44 -26.20
N GLN A 77 4.41 1.27 -26.02
CA GLN A 77 4.51 2.59 -25.41
C GLN A 77 5.16 2.56 -24.02
N ARG A 78 4.87 1.53 -23.22
CA ARG A 78 5.52 1.33 -21.93
C ARG A 78 6.95 0.82 -22.09
N SER A 79 7.15 -0.19 -22.93
CA SER A 79 8.46 -0.83 -23.13
C SER A 79 9.53 0.18 -23.57
N ASP A 80 9.20 1.05 -24.51
CA ASP A 80 10.13 2.07 -25.06
C ASP A 80 10.65 3.03 -23.98
N VAL A 81 9.79 3.43 -23.04
CA VAL A 81 10.16 4.35 -21.96
C VAL A 81 10.81 3.57 -20.82
N LEU A 82 10.37 2.35 -20.56
CA LEU A 82 10.93 1.50 -19.50
C LEU A 82 12.39 1.17 -19.77
N GLU A 83 12.75 0.84 -21.02
CA GLU A 83 14.13 0.58 -21.42
C GLU A 83 15.05 1.78 -21.14
N LYS A 84 14.59 2.99 -21.46
CA LYS A 84 15.32 4.23 -21.13
C LYS A 84 15.47 4.41 -19.62
N ILE A 85 14.39 4.17 -18.86
CA ILE A 85 14.41 4.30 -17.40
C ILE A 85 15.39 3.30 -16.76
N GLU A 86 15.45 2.05 -17.24
CA GLU A 86 16.34 1.02 -16.68
C GLU A 86 17.82 1.42 -16.76
N GLY A 87 18.24 2.14 -17.80
CA GLY A 87 19.60 2.68 -17.91
C GLY A 87 19.96 3.72 -16.84
N LEU A 88 18.95 4.36 -16.24
CA LEU A 88 19.11 5.40 -15.21
C LEU A 88 19.11 4.86 -13.79
N LEU A 89 18.84 3.56 -13.60
CA LEU A 89 18.72 2.95 -12.27
C LEU A 89 20.06 2.46 -11.74
N ILE A 90 20.22 2.51 -10.41
CA ILE A 90 21.33 1.93 -9.66
C ILE A 90 21.14 0.41 -9.51
N SER A 91 19.88 -0.03 -9.38
CA SER A 91 19.48 -1.43 -9.23
C SER A 91 18.23 -1.72 -10.06
N THR A 92 17.99 -2.99 -10.38
CA THR A 92 16.76 -3.42 -11.05
C THR A 92 15.53 -2.92 -10.28
N SER A 93 14.49 -2.51 -11.00
CA SER A 93 13.25 -2.03 -10.40
C SER A 93 12.56 -3.14 -9.61
N GLU A 94 12.17 -2.85 -8.38
CA GLU A 94 11.32 -3.75 -7.59
C GLU A 94 9.85 -3.40 -7.85
N ARG A 95 9.08 -4.42 -8.24
CA ARG A 95 7.66 -4.26 -8.57
C ARG A 95 6.81 -4.95 -7.51
N GLU A 96 5.90 -4.19 -6.91
CA GLU A 96 4.88 -4.71 -6.01
C GLU A 96 3.48 -4.45 -6.57
N GLN A 97 2.67 -5.50 -6.70
CA GLN A 97 1.25 -5.38 -7.06
C GLN A 97 0.42 -5.45 -5.79
N VAL A 98 -0.40 -4.43 -5.54
CA VAL A 98 -1.28 -4.36 -4.37
C VAL A 98 -2.73 -4.40 -4.86
N SER A 99 -3.40 -5.52 -4.62
CA SER A 99 -4.83 -5.67 -4.89
C SER A 99 -5.66 -5.02 -3.78
N GLY A 100 -6.84 -4.49 -4.13
CA GLY A 100 -7.75 -3.74 -3.25
C GLY A 100 -8.17 -4.46 -1.95
N LEU A 101 -8.02 -5.79 -1.90
CA LEU A 101 -8.28 -6.60 -0.71
C LEU A 101 -7.05 -6.77 0.19
N ILE A 102 -5.90 -6.17 -0.10
CA ILE A 102 -4.72 -6.12 0.79
C ILE A 102 -4.55 -4.71 1.39
N THR A 103 -5.31 -3.74 0.87
CA THR A 103 -5.24 -2.32 1.23
C THR A 103 -5.59 -2.06 2.70
N TRP A 104 -6.34 -2.94 3.36
CA TRP A 104 -6.69 -2.78 4.78
C TRP A 104 -5.54 -3.08 5.75
N PHE A 105 -4.45 -3.72 5.29
CA PHE A 105 -3.22 -3.87 6.07
C PHE A 105 -2.16 -2.81 5.77
N THR A 106 -2.30 -2.07 4.65
CA THR A 106 -1.42 -0.96 4.30
C THR A 106 -2.11 0.34 4.69
N LEU A 107 -1.74 0.89 5.85
CA LEU A 107 -2.26 2.14 6.41
C LEU A 107 -2.42 3.24 5.32
N PRO A 108 -3.60 3.90 5.20
CA PRO A 108 -3.83 4.87 4.14
C PRO A 108 -3.15 6.23 4.33
N SER A 109 -2.50 6.50 5.46
CA SER A 109 -1.91 7.82 5.70
C SER A 109 -0.46 7.78 6.14
N ALA A 110 0.28 8.66 5.48
CA ALA A 110 1.72 8.93 5.57
C ALA A 110 2.56 7.76 5.04
N ASN A 111 3.17 7.95 3.87
CA ASN A 111 4.30 7.18 3.36
C ASN A 111 4.12 5.67 3.14
N PRO A 112 3.81 5.22 1.90
CA PRO A 112 4.04 3.85 1.45
C PRO A 112 5.56 3.55 1.28
N LEU A 113 6.42 4.14 2.12
CA LEU A 113 7.85 4.31 1.87
C LEU A 113 8.74 3.20 2.44
N THR A 114 8.19 2.21 3.13
CA THR A 114 8.83 0.94 3.40
C THR A 114 7.70 0.00 3.80
N PRO A 115 7.48 -1.16 3.16
CA PRO A 115 6.61 -2.16 3.75
C PRO A 115 7.21 -2.51 5.11
N PRO A 116 6.54 -2.20 6.24
CA PRO A 116 7.09 -2.57 7.54
C PRO A 116 7.32 -4.09 7.56
N PRO A 117 8.40 -4.56 8.19
CA PRO A 117 8.73 -5.97 8.26
C PRO A 117 7.51 -6.82 8.61
N ARG A 118 7.28 -7.92 7.88
CA ARG A 118 6.07 -8.76 8.02
C ARG A 118 5.75 -9.14 9.47
N TYR A 119 6.77 -9.38 10.30
CA TYR A 119 6.60 -9.68 11.72
C TYR A 119 6.01 -8.50 12.53
N LYS A 120 6.36 -7.25 12.19
CA LYS A 120 5.78 -6.05 12.82
C LYS A 120 4.31 -5.90 12.42
N MET A 121 3.97 -6.15 11.16
CA MET A 121 2.58 -6.16 10.71
C MET A 121 1.76 -7.22 11.46
N THR A 122 2.22 -8.48 11.51
CA THR A 122 1.52 -9.55 12.22
C THR A 122 1.33 -9.23 13.71
N LEU A 123 2.34 -8.70 14.38
CA LEU A 123 2.26 -8.35 15.79
C LEU A 123 1.29 -7.19 16.04
N ILE A 124 1.27 -6.19 15.16
CA ILE A 124 0.31 -5.09 15.21
C ILE A 124 -1.12 -5.61 14.96
N SER A 125 -1.34 -6.46 13.96
CA SER A 125 -2.65 -7.05 13.68
C SER A 125 -3.14 -7.90 14.85
N TRP A 126 -2.25 -8.66 15.47
CA TRP A 126 -2.55 -9.43 16.67
C TRP A 126 -2.90 -8.52 17.86
N LEU A 127 -2.12 -7.46 18.08
CA LEU A 127 -2.35 -6.47 19.12
C LEU A 127 -3.60 -5.61 18.88
N ALA A 128 -4.07 -5.50 17.64
CA ALA A 128 -5.34 -4.87 17.28
C ALA A 128 -6.53 -5.82 17.51
N LEU A 129 -6.38 -7.08 17.09
CA LEU A 129 -7.43 -8.08 17.18
C LEU A 129 -7.71 -8.50 18.62
N TYR A 130 -6.67 -8.76 19.41
CA TYR A 130 -6.80 -9.23 20.78
C TYR A 130 -7.64 -8.31 21.69
N PRO A 131 -7.37 -7.00 21.81
CA PRO A 131 -8.17 -6.11 22.65
C PRO A 131 -9.56 -5.89 22.08
N ALA A 132 -9.75 -5.88 20.76
CA ALA A 132 -11.09 -5.77 20.16
C ALA A 132 -11.98 -6.97 20.55
N VAL A 133 -11.45 -8.19 20.40
CA VAL A 133 -12.13 -9.42 20.81
C VAL A 133 -12.37 -9.43 22.32
N THR A 134 -11.35 -9.07 23.11
CA THR A 134 -11.45 -9.00 24.57
C THR A 134 -12.51 -7.97 25.01
N PHE A 135 -12.58 -6.81 24.36
CA PHE A 135 -13.58 -5.77 24.67
C PHE A 135 -15.00 -6.23 24.35
N ILE A 136 -15.20 -6.95 23.24
CA ILE A 136 -16.49 -7.55 22.89
C ILE A 136 -16.92 -8.59 23.92
N PHE A 137 -16.01 -9.47 24.34
CA PHE A 137 -16.31 -10.43 25.41
C PHE A 137 -16.52 -9.76 26.77
N TRP A 138 -15.83 -8.67 27.07
CA TRP A 138 -16.04 -7.93 28.31
C TRP A 138 -17.42 -7.25 28.33
N LEU A 139 -17.82 -6.63 27.22
CA LEU A 139 -19.07 -5.87 27.14
C LEU A 139 -20.31 -6.77 26.93
N LEU A 140 -20.19 -7.79 26.07
CA LEU A 140 -21.32 -8.65 25.69
C LEU A 140 -21.19 -10.09 26.19
N GLY A 141 -20.15 -10.45 26.94
CA GLY A 141 -19.87 -11.85 27.30
C GLY A 141 -20.99 -12.55 28.05
N THR A 142 -21.69 -11.84 28.94
CA THR A 142 -22.85 -12.38 29.68
C THR A 142 -24.02 -12.67 28.74
N TRP A 143 -24.33 -11.76 27.83
CA TRP A 143 -25.40 -11.92 26.83
C TRP A 143 -25.04 -12.96 25.74
N LEU A 144 -23.76 -13.03 25.36
CA LEU A 144 -23.24 -13.99 24.37
C LEU A 144 -23.21 -15.42 24.91
N ALA A 145 -23.15 -15.62 26.22
CA ALA A 145 -23.14 -16.93 26.85
C ALA A 145 -24.49 -17.67 26.72
N GLU A 146 -25.58 -16.95 26.46
CA GLU A 146 -26.92 -17.52 26.27
C GLU A 146 -27.10 -18.14 24.88
N PHE A 147 -26.23 -17.82 23.91
CA PHE A 147 -26.33 -18.33 22.55
C PHE A 147 -25.50 -19.60 22.32
N PRO A 148 -25.97 -20.51 21.45
CA PRO A 148 -25.18 -21.67 21.02
C PRO A 148 -23.89 -21.23 20.32
N LEU A 149 -22.84 -22.04 20.47
CA LEU A 149 -21.46 -21.71 20.06
C LEU A 149 -21.35 -21.15 18.63
N ILE A 150 -22.10 -21.71 17.68
CA ILE A 150 -22.10 -21.31 16.27
C ILE A 150 -22.62 -19.88 16.10
N LEU A 151 -23.73 -19.53 16.75
CA LEU A 151 -24.32 -18.20 16.64
C LEU A 151 -23.47 -17.17 17.40
N ARG A 152 -22.93 -17.56 18.56
CA ARG A 152 -22.00 -16.74 19.34
C ARG A 152 -20.75 -16.37 18.53
N THR A 153 -20.12 -17.36 17.90
CA THR A 153 -18.92 -17.14 17.07
C THR A 153 -19.24 -16.30 15.83
N PHE A 154 -20.38 -16.53 15.18
CA PHE A 154 -20.84 -15.69 14.07
C PHE A 154 -21.00 -14.23 14.49
N LEU A 155 -21.70 -13.96 15.59
CA LEU A 155 -21.90 -12.61 16.10
C LEU A 155 -20.59 -11.93 16.48
N VAL A 156 -19.70 -12.62 17.21
CA VAL A 156 -18.38 -12.06 17.57
C VAL A 156 -17.59 -11.71 16.32
N THR A 157 -17.49 -12.62 15.35
CA THR A 157 -16.71 -12.36 14.11
C THR A 157 -17.28 -11.21 13.30
N ALA A 158 -18.61 -11.11 13.16
CA ALA A 158 -19.26 -9.99 12.48
C ALA A 158 -18.98 -8.65 13.21
N LEU A 159 -19.12 -8.63 14.54
CA LEU A 159 -18.91 -7.43 15.35
C LEU A 159 -17.44 -6.99 15.35
N VAL A 160 -16.51 -7.95 15.37
CA VAL A 160 -15.07 -7.68 15.19
C VAL A 160 -14.81 -7.05 13.83
N ILE A 161 -15.37 -7.59 12.74
CA ILE A 161 -15.16 -7.02 11.40
C ILE A 161 -15.68 -5.58 11.31
N VAL A 162 -16.87 -5.31 11.86
CA VAL A 162 -17.45 -3.96 11.90
C VAL A 162 -16.58 -3.03 12.74
N LEU A 163 -16.17 -3.46 13.94
CA LEU A 163 -15.34 -2.65 14.83
C LEU A 163 -13.95 -2.38 14.24
N MET A 164 -13.35 -3.38 13.59
CA MET A 164 -12.11 -3.23 12.82
C MET A 164 -12.27 -2.19 11.70
N THR A 165 -13.37 -2.27 10.95
CA THR A 165 -13.62 -1.40 9.79
C THR A 165 -13.86 0.05 10.20
N TYR A 166 -14.67 0.29 11.24
CA TYR A 166 -15.11 1.64 11.59
C TYR A 166 -14.29 2.31 12.70
N VAL A 167 -13.80 1.57 13.70
CA VAL A 167 -13.09 2.15 14.86
C VAL A 167 -11.58 2.08 14.66
N LEU A 168 -11.09 1.01 14.03
CA LEU A 168 -9.66 0.76 13.98
C LEU A 168 -8.96 1.51 12.85
N MET A 169 -9.59 1.67 11.67
CA MET A 169 -9.02 2.50 10.59
C MET A 169 -8.58 3.90 11.07
N PRO A 170 -9.42 4.68 11.78
CA PRO A 170 -8.97 5.99 12.28
C PRO A 170 -7.94 5.88 13.42
N PHE A 171 -8.06 4.87 14.29
CA PHE A 171 -7.18 4.72 15.45
C PHE A 171 -5.76 4.25 15.07
N MET A 172 -5.65 3.27 14.19
CA MET A 172 -4.36 2.72 13.73
C MET A 172 -3.53 3.77 12.99
N THR A 173 -4.18 4.58 12.16
CA THR A 173 -3.55 5.65 11.39
C THR A 173 -2.97 6.74 12.30
N LYS A 174 -3.61 7.00 13.43
CA LYS A 174 -3.21 8.03 14.39
C LYS A 174 -2.17 7.52 15.41
N THR A 175 -2.27 6.27 15.85
CA THR A 175 -1.46 5.73 16.95
C THR A 175 -0.15 5.08 16.48
N PHE A 176 -0.13 4.47 15.29
CA PHE A 176 1.05 3.72 14.82
C PHE A 176 1.95 4.47 13.83
N SER A 177 1.53 5.61 13.28
CA SER A 177 2.37 6.42 12.39
C SER A 177 3.69 6.84 13.07
N PHE A 178 3.66 7.13 14.37
CA PHE A 178 4.86 7.51 15.14
C PHE A 178 5.89 6.38 15.31
N TRP A 179 5.46 5.11 15.29
CA TRP A 179 6.34 3.95 15.53
C TRP A 179 6.71 3.22 14.23
N LEU A 180 5.86 3.30 13.20
CA LEU A 180 6.15 2.75 11.88
C LEU A 180 7.18 3.60 11.12
N TYR A 181 7.15 4.93 11.30
CA TYR A 181 8.11 5.84 10.68
C TYR A 181 9.16 6.25 11.72
N PRO A 182 10.38 5.67 11.70
CA PRO A 182 11.45 6.23 12.48
C PRO A 182 11.65 7.69 12.04
N LYS A 183 11.51 8.63 12.97
CA LYS A 183 11.92 10.02 12.74
C LYS A 183 13.34 9.99 12.17
N PRO A 184 13.64 10.73 11.09
CA PRO A 184 14.99 10.79 10.57
C PRO A 184 15.90 11.19 11.72
N LYS A 185 16.90 10.35 11.98
CA LYS A 185 17.90 10.58 13.01
C LYS A 185 18.58 11.90 12.63
N HIS A 186 18.23 12.99 13.30
CA HIS A 186 18.99 14.23 13.22
C HIS A 186 20.34 13.92 13.87
N LYS A 187 21.29 13.45 13.05
CA LYS A 187 22.69 13.39 13.45
C LYS A 187 23.20 14.82 13.30
N GLY A 188 22.97 15.60 14.35
CA GLY A 188 23.63 16.87 14.54
C GLY A 188 25.14 16.67 14.49
N ASP A 189 25.74 17.58 13.71
CA ASP A 189 27.08 18.13 13.70
C ASP A 189 28.20 17.47 14.53
N ASN A 190 29.35 17.38 13.84
CA ASN A 190 30.69 17.36 14.40
C ASN A 190 30.91 18.51 15.40
#